data_AF-A0A8K0C7I6-F1
#
_entry.id   AF-A0A8K0C7I6-F1
#
_cell.length_a   1.000
_cell.length_b   1.000
_cell.length_c   1.000
_cell.angle_alpha   90.00
_cell.angle_beta   90.00
_cell.angle_gamma   90.00
#
_symmetry.space_group_name_H-M   'P 1'
#
loop_
_entity.id
_entity.type
_entity.pdbx_description
1 polymer ?
#
loop_
_entity_poly.entity_id
_entity_poly.type
_entity_poly.pdbx_seq_one_letter_code
_entity_poly.pdbx_strand_id
1 'polypeptide(L)'
;MAEAIAESEYSAQYFGFTPEMFFHQFCELILDEMSLVCQHSMKQLSSLENNDALIKDSLAIHKRWSARSEHILKDLQPVIKEFFTIPKNVLLPSDEVYAFQYIEEEIKNLEEEIKQLKEKYIEELKSVQMYKTELDILENLEPIKRKVDEGIDKLNKFTTTVQDVREIEKIAQTFNAFRKGISETNDDDHYEIGKRKFGEKTK
;
A
#
# COMPACT_ATOMS: atom_id res chain seq x y z
N MET A 1 -13.18 36.35 9.00
CA MET A 1 -12.28 35.71 9.99
C MET A 1 -11.96 34.27 9.61
N ALA A 2 -12.95 33.42 9.30
CA ALA A 2 -12.70 32.03 8.89
C ALA A 2 -11.82 31.89 7.63
N GLU A 3 -12.00 32.74 6.61
CA GLU A 3 -11.19 32.67 5.38
C GLU A 3 -9.69 32.99 5.60
N ALA A 4 -9.38 33.96 6.45
CA ALA A 4 -7.99 34.32 6.75
C ALA A 4 -7.27 33.21 7.53
N ILE A 5 -8.01 32.42 8.31
CA ILE A 5 -7.48 31.26 9.02
C ILE A 5 -7.21 30.12 8.03
N ALA A 6 -8.12 29.87 7.09
CA ALA A 6 -7.94 28.85 6.05
C ALA A 6 -6.75 29.15 5.11
N GLU A 7 -6.55 30.41 4.72
CA GLU A 7 -5.40 30.84 3.90
C GLU A 7 -4.05 30.62 4.64
N SER A 8 -4.04 30.88 5.95
CA SER A 8 -2.87 30.64 6.80
C SER A 8 -2.60 29.15 7.00
N GLU A 9 -3.64 28.32 7.07
CA GLU A 9 -3.52 26.87 7.26
C GLU A 9 -2.95 26.20 6.00
N TYR A 10 -3.44 26.59 4.82
CA TYR A 10 -2.94 26.06 3.55
C TYR A 10 -1.47 26.41 3.31
N SER A 11 -1.10 27.65 3.62
CA SER A 11 0.29 28.10 3.55
C SER A 11 1.17 27.36 4.58
N ALA A 12 0.66 27.12 5.79
CA ALA A 12 1.37 26.37 6.82
C ALA A 12 1.57 24.89 6.46
N GLN A 13 0.62 24.26 5.75
CA GLN A 13 0.78 22.89 5.27
C GLN A 13 1.96 22.75 4.30
N TYR A 14 2.20 23.76 3.46
CA TYR A 14 3.31 23.75 2.51
C TYR A 14 4.65 24.14 3.13
N PHE A 15 4.69 25.26 3.85
CA PHE A 15 5.93 25.82 4.39
C PHE A 15 6.34 25.22 5.74
N GLY A 16 5.42 24.57 6.45
CA GLY A 16 5.63 24.06 7.81
C GLY A 16 5.57 25.15 8.91
N PHE A 17 5.24 26.39 8.55
CA PHE A 17 5.06 27.52 9.46
C PHE A 17 4.05 28.51 8.89
N THR A 18 3.40 29.30 9.75
CA THR A 18 2.53 30.40 9.30
C THR A 18 3.36 31.67 9.00
N PRO A 19 2.92 32.53 8.06
CA PRO A 19 3.58 33.81 7.80
C PRO A 19 3.73 34.67 9.07
N GLU A 20 2.78 34.59 10.00
CA GLU A 20 2.81 35.28 11.29
C GLU A 20 3.90 34.74 12.21
N MET A 21 4.10 33.42 12.26
CA MET A 21 5.17 32.81 13.05
C MET A 21 6.55 33.20 12.50
N PHE A 22 6.72 33.18 11.17
CA PHE A 22 7.96 33.64 10.55
C PHE A 22 8.22 35.12 10.84
N PHE A 23 7.19 35.96 10.69
CA PHE A 23 7.30 37.40 10.99
C PHE A 23 7.72 37.64 12.44
N HIS A 24 7.16 36.89 13.39
CA HIS A 24 7.50 37.01 14.79
C HIS A 24 8.97 36.63 15.05
N GLN A 25 9.40 35.46 14.58
CA GLN A 25 10.80 35.02 14.73
C GLN A 25 11.79 35.96 14.04
N PHE A 26 11.41 36.50 12.88
CA PHE A 26 12.20 37.49 12.16
C PHE A 26 12.36 38.80 12.97
N CYS A 27 11.28 39.28 13.59
CA CYS A 27 11.32 40.44 14.47
C CYS A 27 12.19 40.18 15.70
N GLU A 28 12.03 39.02 16.35
CA GLU A 28 12.85 38.62 17.50
C GLU A 28 14.34 38.58 17.13
N LEU A 29 14.70 37.95 16.01
CA LEU A 29 16.08 37.89 15.54
C LEU A 29 16.70 39.27 15.34
N ILE A 30 15.96 40.20 14.72
CA ILE A 30 16.42 41.58 14.50
C ILE A 30 16.60 42.32 15.84
N LEU A 31 15.67 42.16 16.77
CA LEU A 31 15.75 42.79 18.09
C LEU A 31 16.91 42.22 18.93
N ASP A 32 17.17 40.92 18.82
CA ASP A 32 18.26 40.23 19.50
C ASP A 32 19.62 40.68 18.97
N GLU A 33 19.80 40.70 17.64
CA GLU A 33 21.05 41.16 17.03
C GLU A 33 21.37 42.61 17.42
N MET A 34 20.34 43.45 17.49
CA MET A 34 20.51 44.86 17.85
C MET A 34 20.78 45.04 19.34
N SER A 35 20.17 44.21 20.18
CA SER A 35 20.51 44.14 21.60
C SER A 35 21.95 43.67 21.80
N LEU A 36 22.44 42.74 20.98
CA LEU A 36 23.82 42.25 21.01
C LEU A 36 24.81 43.35 20.59
N VAL A 37 24.51 44.13 19.55
CA VAL A 37 25.32 45.29 19.14
C VAL A 37 25.36 46.34 20.27
N CYS A 38 24.21 46.67 20.87
CA CYS A 38 24.17 47.61 21.99
C CYS A 38 24.95 47.09 23.21
N GLN A 39 24.84 45.81 23.55
CA GLN A 39 25.63 45.20 24.62
C GLN A 39 27.13 45.22 24.31
N HIS A 40 27.52 45.00 23.06
CA HIS A 40 28.92 45.08 22.63
C HIS A 40 29.45 46.51 22.79
N SER A 41 28.69 47.51 22.32
CA SER A 41 29.03 48.92 22.51
C SER A 41 29.11 49.30 24.00
N MET A 42 28.18 48.82 24.83
CA MET A 42 28.23 49.04 26.28
C MET A 42 29.47 48.43 26.92
N LYS A 43 29.86 47.19 26.54
CA LYS A 43 31.07 46.54 27.04
C LYS A 43 32.35 47.29 26.63
N GLN A 44 32.39 47.83 25.42
CA GLN A 44 33.49 48.68 24.96
C GLN A 44 33.56 50.01 25.74
N LEU A 45 32.43 50.65 25.96
CA LEU A 45 32.35 51.91 26.71
C LEU A 45 32.72 51.72 28.18
N SER A 46 32.32 50.58 28.79
CA SER A 46 32.64 50.19 30.17
C SER A 46 34.15 50.18 30.48
N SER A 47 35.00 50.10 29.46
CA SER A 47 36.46 50.08 29.60
C SER A 47 37.11 51.47 29.65
N LEU A 48 36.33 52.56 29.53
CA LEU A 48 36.79 53.95 29.54
C LEU A 48 36.39 54.66 30.86
N GLU A 49 37.22 55.59 31.36
CA GLU A 49 36.88 56.41 32.53
C GLU A 49 35.80 57.46 32.15
N ASN A 50 34.74 57.60 33.00
CA ASN A 50 33.42 58.27 32.78
C ASN A 50 32.29 57.39 32.19
N ASN A 51 31.98 56.29 32.88
CA ASN A 51 31.05 55.27 32.42
C ASN A 51 29.55 55.62 32.49
N ASP A 52 29.08 56.32 33.52
CA ASP A 52 27.62 56.37 33.79
C ASP A 52 26.83 57.18 32.76
N ALA A 53 27.39 58.27 32.23
CA ALA A 53 26.74 59.08 31.20
C ALA A 53 26.67 58.34 29.85
N LEU A 54 27.75 57.65 29.47
CA LEU A 54 27.85 56.91 28.21
C LEU A 54 26.95 55.68 28.19
N ILE A 55 26.82 54.98 29.32
CA ILE A 55 25.89 53.85 29.48
C ILE A 55 24.44 54.33 29.35
N LYS A 56 24.10 55.48 29.97
CA LYS A 56 22.76 56.07 29.88
C LYS A 56 22.41 56.50 28.44
N ASP A 57 23.37 57.07 27.72
CA ASP A 57 23.19 57.44 26.31
C ASP A 57 23.06 56.21 25.40
N SER A 58 23.82 55.15 25.66
CA SER A 58 23.69 53.88 24.93
C SER A 58 22.32 53.21 25.15
N LEU A 59 21.78 53.26 26.38
CA LEU A 59 20.42 52.79 26.67
C LEU A 59 19.36 53.66 25.99
N ALA A 60 19.57 54.97 25.92
CA ALA A 60 18.66 55.88 25.23
C ALA A 60 18.66 55.63 23.71
N ILE A 61 19.81 55.29 23.11
CA ILE A 61 19.93 54.89 21.71
C ILE A 61 19.18 53.59 21.45
N HIS A 62 19.38 52.55 22.29
CA HIS A 62 18.65 51.29 22.18
C HIS A 62 17.13 51.50 22.24
N LYS A 63 16.65 52.25 23.25
CA LYS A 63 15.22 52.55 23.40
C LYS A 63 14.64 53.33 22.21
N ARG A 64 15.37 54.33 21.69
CA ARG A 64 14.96 55.12 20.53
C ARG A 64 14.92 54.28 19.25
N TRP A 65 15.88 53.38 19.11
CA TRP A 65 15.95 52.47 17.97
C TRP A 65 14.82 51.44 18.02
N SER A 66 14.58 50.77 19.15
CA SER A 66 13.49 49.80 19.32
C SER A 66 12.11 50.42 19.04
N ALA A 67 11.88 51.65 19.49
CA ALA A 67 10.64 52.37 19.19
C ALA A 67 10.49 52.72 17.70
N ARG A 68 11.59 52.91 16.98
CA ARG A 68 11.58 53.25 15.54
C ARG A 68 11.51 52.01 14.66
N SER A 69 12.20 50.94 15.04
CA SER A 69 12.19 49.67 14.32
C SER A 69 10.83 49.00 14.39
N GLU A 70 10.06 49.17 15.47
CA GLU A 70 8.69 48.64 15.57
C GLU A 70 7.80 49.06 14.38
N HIS A 71 7.87 50.34 13.96
CA HIS A 71 7.10 50.81 12.80
C HIS A 71 7.58 50.18 11.50
N ILE A 72 8.89 50.11 11.30
CA ILE A 72 9.50 49.55 10.08
C ILE A 72 9.18 48.05 9.96
N LEU A 73 9.20 47.33 11.09
CA LEU A 73 8.85 45.92 11.13
C LEU A 73 7.35 45.72 10.82
N LYS A 74 6.47 46.58 11.34
CA LYS A 74 5.03 46.55 10.99
C LYS A 74 4.79 46.79 9.50
N ASP A 75 5.56 47.66 8.86
CA ASP A 75 5.47 47.90 7.41
C ASP A 75 5.94 46.69 6.58
N LEU A 76 6.82 45.86 7.13
CA LEU A 76 7.32 44.64 6.48
C LEU A 76 6.35 43.46 6.59
N GLN A 77 5.47 43.47 7.59
CA GLN A 77 4.47 42.43 7.81
C GLN A 77 3.61 42.12 6.57
N PRO A 78 3.02 43.10 5.85
CA PRO A 78 2.24 42.82 4.64
C PRO A 78 3.09 42.23 3.51
N VAL A 79 4.35 42.65 3.38
CA VAL A 79 5.27 42.13 2.35
C VAL A 79 5.58 40.66 2.61
N ILE A 80 5.91 40.31 3.85
CA ILE A 80 6.15 38.91 4.26
C ILE A 80 4.90 38.08 4.01
N LYS A 81 3.72 38.62 4.34
CA LYS A 81 2.46 37.94 4.07
C LYS A 81 2.27 37.67 2.58
N GLU A 82 2.56 38.62 1.70
CA GLU A 82 2.44 38.43 0.25
C GLU A 82 3.36 37.32 -0.29
N PHE A 83 4.59 37.21 0.21
CA PHE A 83 5.54 36.17 -0.22
C PHE A 83 5.21 34.76 0.29
N PHE A 84 4.66 34.65 1.50
CA PHE A 84 4.38 33.36 2.14
C PHE A 84 2.91 32.94 2.07
N THR A 85 2.04 33.72 1.40
CA THR A 85 0.65 33.32 1.16
C THR A 85 0.53 32.65 -0.20
N ILE A 86 -0.03 31.44 -0.21
CA ILE A 86 -0.32 30.72 -1.45
C ILE A 86 -1.58 31.34 -2.09
N PRO A 87 -1.55 31.74 -3.38
CA PRO A 87 -2.72 32.25 -4.07
C PRO A 87 -3.87 31.23 -4.12
N LYS A 88 -5.12 31.68 -3.93
CA LYS A 88 -6.32 30.81 -3.90
C LYS A 88 -6.52 29.96 -5.16
N ASN A 89 -5.96 30.40 -6.28
CA ASN A 89 -6.08 29.75 -7.58
C ASN A 89 -4.94 28.76 -7.86
N VAL A 90 -4.06 28.51 -6.90
CA VAL A 90 -2.93 27.58 -7.03
C VAL A 90 -3.19 26.38 -6.14
N LEU A 91 -3.31 25.21 -6.76
CA LEU A 91 -3.27 23.93 -6.07
C LEU A 91 -1.80 23.50 -5.92
N LEU A 92 -1.45 23.04 -4.73
CA LEU A 92 -0.14 22.44 -4.49
C LEU A 92 -0.03 21.09 -5.20
N PRO A 93 1.18 20.65 -5.58
CA PRO A 93 1.40 19.33 -6.18
C PRO A 93 0.89 18.18 -5.30
N SER A 94 0.95 18.35 -3.98
CA SER A 94 0.43 17.38 -3.01
C SER A 94 -1.10 17.20 -3.09
N ASP A 95 -1.81 18.19 -3.65
CA ASP A 95 -3.26 18.22 -3.74
C ASP A 95 -3.79 17.89 -5.14
N GLU A 96 -2.93 17.45 -6.07
CA GLU A 96 -3.37 16.98 -7.40
C GLU A 96 -4.41 15.86 -7.30
N VAL A 97 -4.36 15.06 -6.24
CA VAL A 97 -5.34 14.00 -5.95
C VAL A 97 -6.73 14.59 -5.66
N TYR A 98 -6.80 15.81 -5.12
CA TYR A 98 -8.05 16.54 -4.86
C TYR A 98 -8.52 17.39 -6.05
N ALA A 99 -7.75 17.45 -7.14
CA ALA A 99 -8.19 18.14 -8.37
C ALA A 99 -9.45 17.49 -8.95
N PHE A 100 -9.62 16.19 -8.74
CA PHE A 100 -10.84 15.44 -9.05
C PHE A 100 -11.49 15.00 -7.74
N GLN A 101 -12.55 15.69 -7.36
CA GLN A 101 -13.35 15.31 -6.21
C GLN A 101 -14.35 14.24 -6.65
N TYR A 102 -14.18 13.03 -6.12
CA TYR A 102 -15.18 11.98 -6.27
C TYR A 102 -16.35 12.24 -5.34
N ILE A 103 -17.57 12.09 -5.85
CA ILE A 103 -18.77 12.18 -5.02
C ILE A 103 -18.89 10.88 -4.21
N GLU A 104 -19.46 10.92 -3.00
CA GLU A 104 -19.63 9.74 -2.14
C GLU A 104 -20.32 8.56 -2.86
N GLU A 105 -21.26 8.85 -3.76
CA GLU A 105 -21.93 7.84 -4.58
C GLU A 105 -20.96 7.12 -5.54
N GLU A 106 -20.02 7.85 -6.14
CA GLU A 106 -19.00 7.28 -7.04
C GLU A 106 -18.02 6.40 -6.25
N ILE A 107 -17.61 6.86 -5.06
CA ILE A 107 -16.75 6.07 -4.17
C ILE A 107 -17.45 4.77 -3.79
N LYS A 108 -18.72 4.84 -3.40
CA LYS A 108 -19.51 3.66 -3.03
C LYS A 108 -19.69 2.70 -4.20
N ASN A 109 -19.96 3.22 -5.40
CA ASN A 109 -20.06 2.40 -6.61
C ASN A 109 -18.73 1.68 -6.93
N LEU A 110 -17.60 2.37 -6.80
CA LEU A 110 -16.27 1.78 -6.98
C LEU A 110 -15.98 0.70 -5.94
N GLU A 111 -16.37 0.90 -4.68
CA GLU A 111 -16.22 -0.11 -3.63
C GLU A 111 -17.06 -1.36 -3.91
N GLU A 112 -18.30 -1.18 -4.37
CA GLU A 112 -19.17 -2.28 -4.78
C GLU A 112 -18.61 -3.02 -6.00
N GLU A 113 -18.07 -2.32 -6.99
CA GLU A 113 -17.41 -2.92 -8.15
C GLU A 113 -16.18 -3.73 -7.74
N ILE A 114 -15.32 -3.18 -6.87
CA ILE A 114 -14.15 -3.90 -6.33
C ILE A 114 -14.59 -5.18 -5.60
N LYS A 115 -15.68 -5.14 -4.85
CA LYS A 115 -16.20 -6.32 -4.15
C LYS A 115 -16.69 -7.38 -5.14
N GLN A 116 -17.48 -6.99 -6.14
CA GLN A 116 -17.95 -7.91 -7.18
C GLN A 116 -16.80 -8.54 -7.96
N LEU A 117 -15.79 -7.75 -8.32
CA LEU A 117 -14.59 -8.24 -9.01
C LEU A 117 -13.79 -9.22 -8.16
N LYS A 118 -13.66 -8.98 -6.85
CA LYS A 118 -12.99 -9.93 -5.93
C LYS A 118 -13.74 -11.25 -5.82
N GLU A 119 -15.07 -11.20 -5.72
CA GLU A 119 -15.91 -12.40 -5.68
C GLU A 119 -15.78 -13.21 -6.97
N LYS A 120 -15.88 -12.54 -8.13
CA LYS A 120 -15.70 -13.15 -9.44
C LYS A 120 -14.30 -13.76 -9.61
N TYR A 121 -13.26 -13.08 -9.16
CA TYR A 121 -11.88 -13.60 -9.20
C TYR A 121 -11.73 -14.89 -8.39
N ILE A 122 -12.35 -14.96 -7.20
CA ILE A 122 -12.32 -16.17 -6.36
C ILE A 122 -13.08 -17.33 -7.04
N GLU A 123 -14.21 -17.04 -7.67
CA GLU A 123 -14.97 -18.04 -8.43
C GLU A 123 -14.18 -18.57 -9.63
N GLU A 124 -13.58 -17.68 -10.41
CA GLU A 124 -12.73 -18.05 -11.55
C GLU A 124 -11.53 -18.88 -11.09
N LEU A 125 -10.90 -18.53 -9.97
CA LEU A 125 -9.80 -19.31 -9.39
C LEU A 125 -10.24 -20.75 -9.05
N LYS A 126 -11.42 -20.92 -8.45
CA LYS A 126 -11.99 -22.24 -8.15
C LYS A 126 -12.26 -23.03 -9.42
N SER A 127 -12.85 -22.39 -10.45
CA SER A 127 -13.11 -23.04 -11.73
C SER A 127 -11.81 -23.48 -12.41
N VAL A 128 -10.77 -22.64 -12.42
CA VAL A 128 -9.44 -23.00 -12.94
C VAL A 128 -8.87 -24.20 -12.20
N GLN A 129 -8.99 -24.25 -10.88
CA GLN A 129 -8.52 -25.39 -10.10
C GLN A 129 -9.33 -26.67 -10.40
N MET A 130 -10.64 -26.55 -10.56
CA MET A 130 -11.51 -27.67 -10.96
C MET A 130 -11.12 -28.22 -12.33
N TYR A 131 -10.93 -27.36 -13.33
CA TYR A 131 -10.52 -27.78 -14.68
C TYR A 131 -9.13 -28.43 -14.68
N LYS A 132 -8.19 -27.94 -13.85
CA LYS A 132 -6.89 -28.59 -13.68
C LYS A 132 -7.02 -30.00 -13.11
N THR A 133 -7.87 -30.19 -12.10
CA THR A 133 -8.11 -31.53 -11.54
C THR A 133 -8.81 -32.46 -12.52
N GLU A 134 -9.72 -31.94 -13.34
CA GLU A 134 -10.40 -32.73 -14.38
C GLU A 134 -9.41 -33.17 -15.47
N LEU A 135 -8.53 -32.27 -15.92
CA LEU A 135 -7.47 -32.60 -16.87
C LEU A 135 -6.52 -33.66 -16.32
N ASP A 136 -6.08 -33.53 -15.07
CA ASP A 136 -5.22 -34.53 -14.42
C ASP A 136 -5.89 -35.92 -14.35
N ILE A 137 -7.19 -35.96 -14.03
CA ILE A 137 -7.95 -37.23 -14.06
C ILE A 137 -8.00 -37.81 -15.48
N LEU A 138 -8.27 -36.97 -16.50
CA LEU A 138 -8.34 -37.43 -17.89
C LEU A 138 -6.99 -37.95 -18.40
N GLU A 139 -5.90 -37.26 -18.07
CA GLU A 139 -4.53 -37.69 -18.39
C GLU A 139 -4.20 -39.04 -17.72
N ASN A 140 -4.66 -39.27 -16.50
CA ASN A 140 -4.48 -40.55 -15.80
C ASN A 140 -5.39 -41.67 -16.32
N LEU A 141 -6.54 -41.34 -16.91
CA LEU A 141 -7.48 -42.32 -17.51
C LEU A 141 -7.05 -42.76 -18.91
N GLU A 142 -6.33 -41.92 -19.66
CA GLU A 142 -5.90 -42.22 -21.03
C GLU A 142 -5.01 -43.49 -21.15
N PRO A 143 -4.00 -43.70 -20.27
CA PRO A 143 -3.25 -44.95 -20.21
C PRO A 143 -4.11 -46.18 -19.89
N ILE A 144 -5.12 -46.02 -19.03
CA ILE A 144 -6.03 -47.10 -18.65
C ILE A 144 -6.89 -47.49 -19.84
N LYS A 145 -7.47 -46.50 -20.54
CA LYS A 145 -8.23 -46.72 -21.76
C LYS A 145 -7.39 -47.46 -22.81
N ARG A 146 -6.14 -47.04 -23.03
CA ARG A 146 -5.23 -47.72 -23.96
C ARG A 146 -4.99 -49.18 -23.58
N LYS A 147 -4.77 -49.47 -22.29
CA LYS A 147 -4.62 -50.86 -21.79
C LYS A 147 -5.88 -51.70 -22.00
N VAL A 148 -7.06 -51.10 -21.86
CA VAL A 148 -8.35 -51.76 -22.11
C VAL A 148 -8.49 -52.08 -23.60
N ASP A 149 -8.22 -51.12 -24.48
CA ASP A 149 -8.26 -51.31 -25.93
C ASP A 149 -7.26 -52.40 -26.39
N GLU A 150 -6.03 -52.40 -25.88
CA GLU A 150 -5.05 -53.46 -26.12
C GLU A 150 -5.53 -54.85 -25.63
N GLY A 151 -6.27 -54.89 -24.52
CA GLY A 151 -6.88 -56.11 -23.99
C GLY A 151 -7.99 -56.64 -24.89
N ILE A 152 -8.85 -55.76 -25.39
CA ILE A 152 -9.92 -56.08 -26.34
C ILE A 152 -9.33 -56.59 -27.66
N ASP A 153 -8.29 -55.95 -28.18
CA ASP A 153 -7.61 -56.38 -29.41
C ASP A 153 -6.98 -57.77 -29.26
N LYS A 154 -6.38 -58.07 -28.10
CA LYS A 154 -5.84 -59.40 -27.80
C LYS A 154 -6.96 -60.44 -27.74
N LEU A 155 -8.08 -60.14 -27.08
CA LEU A 155 -9.26 -61.01 -27.01
C LEU A 155 -9.88 -61.27 -28.39
N ASN A 156 -10.01 -60.25 -29.23
CA ASN A 156 -10.55 -60.39 -30.58
C ASN A 156 -9.66 -61.27 -31.46
N LYS A 157 -8.33 -61.07 -31.41
CA LYS A 157 -7.36 -61.96 -32.08
C LYS A 157 -7.46 -63.40 -31.57
N PHE A 158 -7.67 -63.58 -30.28
CA PHE A 158 -7.85 -64.89 -29.66
C PHE A 158 -9.13 -65.58 -30.15
N THR A 159 -10.25 -64.84 -30.21
CA THR A 159 -11.55 -65.35 -30.64
C THR A 159 -11.55 -65.78 -32.11
N THR A 160 -10.73 -65.14 -32.95
CA THR A 160 -10.48 -65.59 -34.33
C THR A 160 -9.52 -66.77 -34.45
N THR A 161 -8.78 -67.13 -33.41
CA THR A 161 -7.75 -68.20 -33.42
C THR A 161 -8.22 -69.50 -32.75
N VAL A 162 -9.13 -69.42 -31.77
CA VAL A 162 -9.62 -70.61 -31.04
C VAL A 162 -10.62 -71.40 -31.87
N GLN A 163 -10.16 -72.52 -32.40
CA GLN A 163 -11.00 -73.62 -32.92
C GLN A 163 -10.97 -74.86 -32.01
N ASP A 164 -10.15 -74.91 -30.94
CA ASP A 164 -9.97 -76.09 -30.10
C ASP A 164 -10.01 -75.79 -28.58
N VAL A 165 -10.71 -76.63 -27.83
CA VAL A 165 -11.07 -76.50 -26.41
C VAL A 165 -9.85 -76.52 -25.48
N ARG A 166 -8.72 -77.08 -25.92
CA ARG A 166 -7.46 -77.14 -25.16
C ARG A 166 -6.75 -75.79 -24.98
N GLU A 167 -7.11 -74.76 -25.76
CA GLU A 167 -6.54 -73.42 -25.58
C GLU A 167 -7.20 -72.63 -24.43
N ILE A 168 -8.39 -73.03 -23.99
CA ILE A 168 -9.19 -72.34 -22.97
C ILE A 168 -8.50 -72.36 -21.60
N GLU A 169 -7.75 -73.41 -21.27
CA GLU A 169 -7.00 -73.50 -20.00
C GLU A 169 -5.82 -72.52 -19.95
N LYS A 170 -5.15 -72.29 -21.09
CA LYS A 170 -4.09 -71.28 -21.21
C LYS A 170 -4.65 -69.86 -21.13
N ILE A 171 -5.88 -69.64 -21.62
CA ILE A 171 -6.61 -68.36 -21.50
C ILE A 171 -6.92 -68.05 -20.03
N ALA A 172 -7.42 -69.01 -19.27
CA ALA A 172 -7.73 -68.80 -17.86
C ALA A 172 -6.47 -68.39 -17.06
N GLN A 173 -5.32 -68.95 -17.41
CA GLN A 173 -4.03 -68.58 -16.80
C GLN A 173 -3.56 -67.17 -17.21
N THR A 174 -3.70 -66.79 -18.49
CA THR A 174 -3.31 -65.43 -18.95
C THR A 174 -4.24 -64.35 -18.44
N PHE A 175 -5.55 -64.62 -18.34
CA PHE A 175 -6.51 -63.70 -17.74
C PHE A 175 -6.24 -63.52 -16.23
N ASN A 176 -5.91 -64.58 -15.51
CA ASN A 176 -5.52 -64.49 -14.09
C ASN A 176 -4.22 -63.70 -13.89
N ALA A 177 -3.24 -63.85 -14.79
CA ALA A 177 -2.01 -63.05 -14.76
C ALA A 177 -2.28 -61.55 -15.04
N PHE A 178 -3.14 -61.25 -16.02
CA PHE A 178 -3.57 -59.88 -16.32
C PHE A 178 -4.33 -59.24 -15.15
N ARG A 179 -5.27 -59.99 -14.54
CA ARG A 179 -6.00 -59.55 -13.34
C ARG A 179 -5.05 -59.27 -12.17
N LYS A 180 -4.03 -60.10 -11.97
CA LYS A 180 -3.04 -59.91 -10.90
C LYS A 180 -2.19 -58.64 -11.12
N GLY A 181 -1.80 -58.37 -12.36
CA GLY A 181 -1.08 -57.15 -12.72
C GLY A 181 -1.89 -55.85 -12.56
N ILE A 182 -3.23 -55.91 -12.57
CA ILE A 182 -4.10 -54.78 -12.24
C ILE A 182 -4.27 -54.62 -10.72
N SER A 183 -4.24 -55.71 -9.96
CA SER A 183 -4.30 -55.69 -8.49
C SER A 183 -3.03 -55.12 -7.85
N GLU A 184 -1.85 -55.49 -8.37
CA GLU A 184 -0.55 -55.08 -7.82
C GLU A 184 -0.24 -53.59 -8.09
N THR A 185 -0.94 -52.93 -9.00
CA THR A 185 -0.84 -51.47 -9.20
C THR A 185 -1.72 -50.65 -8.26
N ASN A 186 -2.59 -51.27 -7.46
CA ASN A 186 -3.49 -50.57 -6.53
C ASN A 186 -2.99 -50.59 -5.06
N ASP A 187 -1.89 -51.29 -4.75
CA ASP A 187 -1.40 -51.42 -3.37
C ASP A 187 -0.44 -50.30 -2.93
N ASP A 188 -0.05 -49.36 -3.80
CA ASP A 188 0.90 -48.26 -3.46
C ASP A 188 0.29 -46.84 -3.39
N ASP A 189 -1.00 -46.65 -3.70
CA ASP A 189 -1.64 -45.34 -3.49
C ASP A 189 -2.38 -45.31 -2.15
N HIS A 190 -1.62 -44.94 -1.10
CA HIS A 190 -2.14 -44.35 0.11
C HIS A 190 -2.94 -43.07 -0.23
N TYR A 191 -4.21 -43.22 -0.59
CA TYR A 191 -5.18 -42.15 -0.47
C TYR A 191 -5.49 -41.96 1.02
N GLU A 192 -4.70 -41.10 1.69
CA GLU A 192 -5.18 -40.39 2.87
C GLU A 192 -6.33 -39.47 2.43
N ILE A 193 -7.53 -40.03 2.37
CA ILE A 193 -8.76 -39.24 2.39
C ILE A 193 -8.79 -38.55 3.74
N GLY A 194 -8.41 -37.27 3.73
CA GLY A 194 -8.39 -36.40 4.89
C GLY A 194 -9.68 -36.55 5.68
N LYS A 195 -9.54 -36.99 6.93
CA LYS A 195 -10.58 -36.93 7.96
C LYS A 195 -11.00 -35.47 8.14
N ARG A 196 -12.00 -35.00 7.39
CA ARG A 196 -12.77 -33.82 7.77
C ARG A 196 -13.57 -34.21 9.01
N LYS A 197 -13.06 -33.84 10.19
CA LYS A 197 -13.87 -33.72 11.40
C LYS A 197 -14.97 -32.71 11.12
N PHE A 198 -16.16 -33.19 10.79
CA PHE A 198 -17.37 -32.42 11.03
C PHE A 198 -17.50 -32.28 12.54
N GLY A 199 -17.25 -31.08 13.04
CA GLY A 199 -17.62 -30.71 14.40
C GLY A 199 -19.15 -30.68 14.48
N GLU A 200 -19.73 -31.70 15.08
CA GLU A 200 -21.04 -31.62 15.69
C GLU A 200 -20.99 -30.54 16.77
N LYS A 201 -21.56 -29.37 16.48
CA LYS A 201 -22.07 -28.48 17.52
C LYS A 201 -23.43 -29.04 17.93
N THR A 202 -23.43 -29.83 19.00
CA THR A 202 -24.61 -30.06 19.81
C THR A 202 -25.12 -28.72 20.36
N LYS A 203 -26.44 -28.52 20.24
CA LYS A 203 -27.20 -27.57 21.05
C LYS A 203 -27.25 -28.05 22.49
#